data_AF-A0AAP1H808-F1
#
_entry.id   AF-A0AAP1H808-F1
#
_cell.length_a   1.000
_cell.length_b   1.000
_cell.length_c   1.000
_cell.angle_alpha   90.00
_cell.angle_beta   90.00
_cell.angle_gamma   90.00
#
_symmetry.space_group_name_H-M   'P 1'
#
loop_
_entity.id
_entity.type
_entity.pdbx_description
1 polymer ?
#
loop_
_entity_poly.entity_id
_entity_poly.type
_entity_poly.pdbx_seq_one_letter_code
_entity_poly.pdbx_strand_id
1 'polypeptide(L)'
;MLSLEEYISKRKREDKINEYDIDARMDNMRICVNYVFEYFNQYLNIEEMEQKTFLNEERLVKFRNQLEMYDNEIQEWLVNIYDVHEKHIHRSIISFLKKDELFFLYNKEEEFRSCSYDAYAQLIKKNAFLKGQTEMLFLFIKDFHRIESEKEINTPSVFLTEEINEWLEKTWNKYKVNIWAFATDYLSRFFNDDSLWPLKHKIKSNEEWQPYFYDYKQKTNLFNLNSLYTKISKKPFIKGKKQYLEIIFMYIWLHSIWGDEENYWEEYRTKVVNSL
;
A
#
# COMPACT_ATOMS: atom_id res chain seq x y z
N MET A 1 -33.31 -15.62 17.68
CA MET A 1 -33.83 -14.70 18.71
C MET A 1 -35.33 -14.92 18.72
N LEU A 2 -35.92 -15.38 19.84
CA LEU A 2 -37.38 -15.42 19.96
C LEU A 2 -37.88 -13.97 19.92
N SER A 3 -39.02 -13.71 19.32
CA SER A 3 -39.71 -12.43 19.52
C SER A 3 -40.19 -12.31 20.98
N LEU A 4 -40.44 -11.08 21.44
CA LEU A 4 -40.96 -10.82 22.79
C LEU A 4 -42.22 -11.65 23.07
N GLU A 5 -43.12 -11.73 22.08
CA GLU A 5 -44.37 -12.48 22.16
C GLU A 5 -44.14 -14.00 22.29
N GLU A 6 -43.20 -14.55 21.51
CA GLU A 6 -42.84 -15.97 21.60
C GLU A 6 -42.16 -16.30 22.92
N TYR A 7 -41.31 -15.41 23.43
CA TYR A 7 -40.65 -15.57 24.73
C TYR A 7 -41.66 -15.59 25.89
N ILE A 8 -42.55 -14.60 25.93
CA ILE A 8 -43.62 -14.53 26.94
C ILE A 8 -44.53 -15.77 26.84
N SER A 9 -44.89 -16.19 25.63
CA SER A 9 -45.75 -17.36 25.41
C SER A 9 -45.09 -18.68 25.81
N LYS A 10 -43.76 -18.76 25.77
CA LYS A 10 -42.98 -19.90 26.26
C LYS A 10 -42.94 -19.90 27.79
N ARG A 11 -42.57 -18.78 28.42
CA ARG A 11 -42.48 -18.65 29.88
C ARG A 11 -43.82 -18.86 30.57
N LYS A 12 -44.92 -18.33 30.01
CA LYS A 12 -46.29 -18.57 30.50
C LYS A 12 -46.67 -20.05 30.54
N ARG A 13 -46.26 -20.83 29.52
CA ARG A 13 -46.51 -22.28 29.46
C ARG A 13 -45.65 -23.06 30.46
N GLU A 14 -44.39 -22.67 30.62
CA GLU A 14 -43.47 -23.30 31.59
C GLU A 14 -43.92 -23.06 33.03
N ASP A 15 -44.33 -21.83 33.35
CA ASP A 15 -44.71 -21.42 34.70
C ASP A 15 -46.21 -21.65 34.99
N LYS A 16 -46.95 -22.21 34.01
CA LYS A 16 -48.39 -22.57 34.09
C LYS A 16 -49.28 -21.43 34.59
N ILE A 17 -49.06 -20.23 34.06
CA ILE A 17 -49.81 -19.04 34.48
C ILE A 17 -51.17 -18.99 33.79
N ASN A 18 -52.22 -18.82 34.59
CA ASN A 18 -53.56 -18.49 34.10
C ASN A 18 -53.81 -16.98 34.23
N GLU A 19 -53.59 -16.25 33.14
CA GLU A 19 -53.74 -14.79 33.09
C GLU A 19 -55.19 -14.27 33.26
N TYR A 20 -56.17 -15.18 33.20
CA TYR A 20 -57.59 -14.87 33.35
C TYR A 20 -58.11 -15.11 34.78
N ASP A 21 -57.23 -15.47 35.71
CA ASP A 21 -57.56 -15.60 37.14
C ASP A 21 -57.65 -14.21 37.79
N ILE A 22 -58.85 -13.87 38.27
CA ILE A 22 -59.18 -12.56 38.85
C ILE A 22 -58.54 -12.41 40.24
N ASP A 23 -58.46 -13.49 41.02
CA ASP A 23 -57.92 -13.46 42.38
C ASP A 23 -56.38 -13.33 42.35
N ALA A 24 -55.74 -13.85 41.31
CA ALA A 24 -54.29 -13.76 41.08
C ALA A 24 -53.86 -12.55 40.21
N ARG A 25 -54.78 -11.64 39.87
CA ARG A 25 -54.53 -10.55 38.89
C ARG A 25 -53.27 -9.72 39.17
N MET A 26 -53.04 -9.36 40.43
CA MET A 26 -51.87 -8.56 40.84
C MET A 26 -50.56 -9.32 40.61
N ASP A 27 -50.52 -10.60 40.96
CA ASP A 27 -49.34 -11.44 40.83
C ASP A 27 -49.06 -11.77 39.35
N ASN A 28 -50.10 -12.08 38.58
CA ASN A 28 -50.01 -12.30 37.14
C ASN A 28 -49.45 -11.06 36.40
N MET A 29 -49.89 -9.87 36.78
CA MET A 29 -49.37 -8.62 36.22
C MET A 29 -47.89 -8.45 36.54
N ARG A 30 -47.48 -8.67 37.80
CA ARG A 30 -46.08 -8.58 38.21
C ARG A 30 -45.20 -9.57 37.43
N ILE A 31 -45.67 -10.81 37.26
CA ILE A 31 -44.92 -11.84 36.57
C ILE A 31 -44.78 -11.54 35.07
N CYS A 32 -45.85 -11.08 34.42
CA CYS A 32 -45.79 -10.69 33.00
C CYS A 32 -44.83 -9.52 32.76
N VAL A 33 -44.82 -8.53 33.66
CA VAL A 33 -43.87 -7.41 33.60
C VAL A 33 -42.44 -7.92 33.77
N ASN A 34 -42.20 -8.84 34.71
CA ASN A 34 -40.88 -9.45 34.90
C ASN A 34 -40.39 -10.19 33.64
N TYR A 35 -41.25 -10.92 32.92
CA TYR A 35 -40.85 -11.56 31.66
C TYR A 35 -40.43 -10.56 30.59
N VAL A 36 -41.07 -9.39 30.53
CA VAL A 36 -40.65 -8.33 29.61
C VAL A 36 -39.26 -7.82 30.01
N PHE A 37 -39.04 -7.52 31.30
CA PHE A 37 -37.72 -7.10 31.79
C PHE A 37 -36.64 -8.16 31.56
N GLU A 38 -36.92 -9.42 31.85
CA GLU A 38 -36.02 -10.55 31.59
C GLU A 38 -35.67 -10.65 30.10
N TYR A 39 -36.67 -10.54 29.22
CA TYR A 39 -36.44 -10.58 27.78
C TYR A 39 -35.49 -9.46 27.35
N PHE A 40 -35.74 -8.22 27.74
CA PHE A 40 -34.88 -7.10 27.36
C PHE A 40 -33.49 -7.21 27.99
N ASN A 41 -33.36 -7.63 29.26
CA ASN A 41 -32.06 -7.80 29.89
C ASN A 41 -31.25 -8.97 29.29
N GLN A 42 -31.92 -10.04 28.87
CA GLN A 42 -31.26 -11.24 28.34
C GLN A 42 -30.95 -11.14 26.84
N TYR A 43 -31.77 -10.42 26.07
CA TYR A 43 -31.64 -10.32 24.62
C TYR A 43 -31.12 -8.97 24.12
N LEU A 44 -31.20 -7.92 24.94
CA LEU A 44 -30.62 -6.59 24.69
C LEU A 44 -29.63 -6.25 25.81
N ASN A 45 -28.62 -7.12 25.97
CA ASN A 45 -27.52 -6.91 26.90
C ASN A 45 -26.74 -5.65 26.50
N ILE A 46 -26.95 -4.56 27.25
CA ILE A 46 -26.32 -3.26 27.02
C ILE A 46 -24.79 -3.40 27.08
N GLU A 47 -24.27 -4.22 27.99
CA GLU A 47 -22.83 -4.46 28.12
C GLU A 47 -22.24 -5.11 26.87
N GLU A 48 -22.94 -6.06 26.24
CA GLU A 48 -22.49 -6.68 24.98
C GLU A 48 -22.53 -5.70 23.81
N MET A 49 -23.51 -4.79 23.77
CA MET A 49 -23.59 -3.75 22.73
C MET A 49 -22.52 -2.67 22.94
N GLU A 50 -22.28 -2.24 24.17
CA GLU A 50 -21.20 -1.32 24.54
C GLU A 50 -19.83 -1.95 24.26
N GLN A 51 -19.61 -3.22 24.60
CA GLN A 51 -18.39 -3.95 24.27
C GLN A 51 -18.18 -4.06 22.76
N LYS A 52 -19.22 -4.37 21.97
CA LYS A 52 -19.13 -4.40 20.51
C LYS A 52 -18.78 -3.03 19.93
N THR A 53 -19.34 -1.97 20.50
CA THR A 53 -19.07 -0.58 20.08
C THR A 53 -17.63 -0.20 20.41
N PHE A 54 -17.18 -0.48 21.64
CA PHE A 54 -15.80 -0.26 22.08
C PHE A 54 -14.78 -1.05 21.25
N LEU A 55 -15.05 -2.33 20.97
CA LEU A 55 -14.18 -3.16 20.13
C LEU A 55 -14.13 -2.63 18.68
N ASN A 56 -15.24 -2.11 18.17
CA ASN A 56 -15.24 -1.47 16.85
C ASN A 56 -14.43 -0.18 16.85
N GLU A 57 -14.60 0.67 17.86
CA GLU A 57 -13.81 1.90 18.01
C GLU A 57 -12.31 1.60 18.13
N GLU A 58 -11.93 0.62 18.96
CA GLU A 58 -10.54 0.19 19.10
C GLU A 58 -9.98 -0.33 17.76
N ARG A 59 -10.78 -1.10 17.01
CA ARG A 59 -10.43 -1.59 15.66
C ARG A 59 -10.18 -0.42 14.69
N LEU A 60 -11.01 0.62 14.70
CA LEU A 60 -10.87 1.79 13.82
C LEU A 60 -9.67 2.65 14.21
N VAL A 61 -9.43 2.86 15.51
CA VAL A 61 -8.26 3.59 16.02
C VAL A 61 -6.96 2.88 15.61
N LYS A 62 -6.89 1.55 15.79
CA LYS A 62 -5.74 0.75 15.34
C LYS A 62 -5.50 0.91 13.84
N PHE A 63 -6.55 0.90 13.03
CA PHE A 63 -6.42 1.07 11.60
C PHE A 63 -5.98 2.50 11.22
N ARG A 64 -6.52 3.53 11.86
CA ARG A 64 -6.12 4.93 11.66
C ARG A 64 -4.63 5.14 11.97
N ASN A 65 -4.13 4.56 13.07
CA ASN A 65 -2.72 4.65 13.44
C ASN A 65 -1.78 4.05 12.38
N GLN A 66 -2.23 3.04 11.61
CA GLN A 66 -1.45 2.49 10.49
C GLN A 66 -1.35 3.45 9.30
N LEU A 67 -2.19 4.49 9.25
CA LEU A 67 -2.31 5.45 8.17
C LEU A 67 -1.74 6.83 8.53
N GLU A 68 -1.06 6.97 9.66
CA GLU A 68 -0.55 8.26 10.19
C GLU A 68 0.29 9.05 9.18
N MET A 69 0.98 8.35 8.27
CA MET A 69 1.82 8.95 7.22
C MET A 69 1.03 9.69 6.12
N TYR A 70 -0.26 9.41 5.97
CA TYR A 70 -1.13 10.01 4.94
C TYR A 70 -1.80 11.28 5.45
N ASP A 71 -2.25 12.14 4.53
CA ASP A 71 -3.06 13.30 4.89
C ASP A 71 -4.38 12.91 5.58
N ASN A 72 -4.85 13.74 6.52
CA ASN A 72 -6.03 13.47 7.34
C ASN A 72 -7.28 13.13 6.52
N GLU A 73 -7.53 13.82 5.41
CA GLU A 73 -8.68 13.56 4.53
C GLU A 73 -8.61 12.15 3.92
N ILE A 74 -7.41 11.70 3.55
CA ILE A 74 -7.17 10.35 3.02
C ILE A 74 -7.35 9.32 4.14
N GLN A 75 -6.84 9.59 5.34
CA GLN A 75 -7.02 8.71 6.50
C GLN A 75 -8.51 8.51 6.81
N GLU A 76 -9.28 9.60 6.91
CA GLU A 76 -10.72 9.54 7.17
C GLU A 76 -11.46 8.75 6.09
N TRP A 77 -11.14 9.01 4.82
CA TRP A 77 -11.72 8.27 3.71
C TRP A 77 -11.44 6.76 3.77
N LEU A 78 -10.19 6.37 4.03
CA LEU A 78 -9.80 4.96 4.16
C LEU A 78 -10.46 4.29 5.37
N VAL A 79 -10.51 4.98 6.52
CA VAL A 79 -11.15 4.49 7.75
C VAL A 79 -12.65 4.30 7.53
N ASN A 80 -13.33 5.26 6.88
CA ASN A 80 -14.76 5.15 6.57
C ASN A 80 -15.07 3.97 5.64
N ILE A 81 -14.24 3.75 4.62
CA ILE A 81 -14.39 2.56 3.76
C ILE A 81 -14.20 1.28 4.56
N TYR A 82 -13.22 1.25 5.46
CA TYR A 82 -12.97 0.08 6.29
C TYR A 82 -14.08 -0.19 7.30
N ASP A 83 -14.65 0.85 7.92
CA ASP A 83 -15.76 0.71 8.86
C ASP A 83 -17.02 0.14 8.17
N VAL A 84 -17.38 0.68 7.01
CA VAL A 84 -18.63 0.31 6.31
C VAL A 84 -18.48 -0.99 5.50
N HIS A 85 -17.32 -1.24 4.89
CA HIS A 85 -17.14 -2.34 3.94
C HIS A 85 -16.16 -3.41 4.40
N GLU A 86 -15.46 -3.20 5.52
CA GLU A 86 -14.41 -4.10 6.04
C GLU A 86 -13.33 -4.39 4.99
N LYS A 87 -13.03 -3.39 4.15
CA LYS A 87 -12.03 -3.48 3.08
C LYS A 87 -10.88 -2.52 3.32
N HIS A 88 -9.67 -3.08 3.34
CA HIS A 88 -8.42 -2.34 3.26
C HIS A 88 -8.13 -1.91 1.82
N ILE A 89 -8.90 -0.96 1.30
CA ILE A 89 -8.84 -0.59 -0.13
C ILE A 89 -7.47 -0.05 -0.56
N HIS A 90 -6.76 0.65 0.34
CA HIS A 90 -5.39 1.12 0.12
C HIS A 90 -4.45 0.00 -0.35
N ARG A 91 -4.56 -1.23 0.19
CA ARG A 91 -3.74 -2.37 -0.25
C ARG A 91 -3.98 -2.75 -1.70
N SER A 92 -5.24 -2.68 -2.14
CA SER A 92 -5.61 -2.98 -3.53
C SER A 92 -5.10 -1.90 -4.48
N ILE A 93 -5.17 -0.63 -4.07
CA ILE A 93 -4.64 0.49 -4.83
C ILE A 93 -3.10 0.38 -4.93
N ILE A 94 -2.41 0.17 -3.81
CA ILE A 94 -0.95 -0.01 -3.79
C ILE A 94 -0.53 -1.21 -4.65
N SER A 95 -1.26 -2.33 -4.59
CA SER A 95 -0.99 -3.49 -5.44
C SER A 95 -1.16 -3.18 -6.93
N PHE A 96 -2.09 -2.30 -7.30
CA PHE A 96 -2.20 -1.80 -8.66
C PHE A 96 -1.02 -0.91 -9.04
N LEU A 97 -0.67 0.07 -8.19
CA LEU A 97 0.44 1.01 -8.45
C LEU A 97 1.77 0.29 -8.61
N LYS A 98 2.00 -0.77 -7.81
CA LYS A 98 3.17 -1.63 -7.92
C LYS A 98 3.32 -2.34 -9.27
N LYS A 99 2.37 -2.25 -10.20
CA LYS A 99 2.54 -2.82 -11.55
C LYS A 99 3.18 -1.83 -12.53
N ASP A 100 3.13 -0.53 -12.24
CA ASP A 100 3.73 0.48 -13.10
C ASP A 100 5.20 0.69 -12.72
N GLU A 101 6.10 0.25 -13.61
CA GLU A 101 7.55 0.37 -13.45
C GLU A 101 8.05 1.83 -13.43
N LEU A 102 7.24 2.79 -13.90
CA LEU A 102 7.62 4.20 -14.01
C LEU A 102 6.93 5.09 -12.98
N PHE A 103 6.15 4.52 -12.06
CA PHE A 103 5.33 5.26 -11.09
C PHE A 103 6.13 6.33 -10.33
N PHE A 104 7.32 5.99 -9.85
CA PHE A 104 8.17 6.92 -9.08
C PHE A 104 8.72 8.09 -9.90
N LEU A 105 8.68 8.03 -11.24
CA LEU A 105 9.09 9.13 -12.10
C LEU A 105 7.96 10.11 -12.42
N TYR A 106 6.74 9.87 -11.92
CA TYR A 106 5.62 10.77 -12.13
C TYR A 106 5.92 12.15 -11.56
N ASN A 107 5.64 13.19 -12.33
CA ASN A 107 5.95 14.56 -11.94
C ASN A 107 4.89 15.57 -12.39
N LYS A 108 3.92 15.16 -13.21
CA LYS A 108 2.85 16.01 -13.70
C LYS A 108 1.51 15.52 -13.20
N GLU A 109 0.58 16.45 -13.00
CA GLU A 109 -0.76 16.12 -12.54
C GLU A 109 -1.49 15.17 -13.48
N GLU A 110 -1.30 15.31 -14.79
CA GLU A 110 -1.97 14.47 -15.78
C GLU A 110 -1.56 12.99 -15.68
N GLU A 111 -0.33 12.70 -15.23
CA GLU A 111 0.15 11.32 -15.04
C GLU A 111 -0.58 10.66 -13.87
N PHE A 112 -0.70 11.38 -12.75
CA PHE A 112 -1.46 10.94 -11.58
C PHE A 112 -2.96 10.79 -11.88
N ARG A 113 -3.54 11.70 -12.67
CA ARG A 113 -4.94 11.63 -13.11
C ARG A 113 -5.18 10.41 -14.01
N SER A 114 -4.31 10.17 -14.98
CA SER A 114 -4.41 8.98 -15.84
C SER A 114 -4.35 7.69 -15.00
N CYS A 115 -3.37 7.60 -14.10
CA CYS A 115 -3.19 6.46 -13.22
C CYS A 115 -4.40 6.24 -12.29
N SER A 116 -5.02 7.32 -11.78
CA SER A 116 -6.22 7.18 -10.94
C SER A 116 -7.43 6.67 -11.70
N TYR A 117 -7.60 7.04 -12.97
CA TYR A 117 -8.64 6.48 -13.84
C TYR A 117 -8.39 5.01 -14.16
N ASP A 118 -7.15 4.63 -14.44
CA ASP A 118 -6.79 3.23 -14.69
C ASP A 118 -6.99 2.37 -13.43
N ALA A 119 -6.59 2.88 -12.27
CA ALA A 119 -6.83 2.24 -10.97
C ALA A 119 -8.34 2.06 -10.73
N TYR A 120 -9.13 3.12 -10.95
CA TYR A 120 -10.58 3.07 -10.81
C TYR A 120 -11.20 2.00 -11.71
N ALA A 121 -10.84 1.99 -13.00
CA ALA A 121 -11.35 1.03 -13.98
C ALA A 121 -11.07 -0.43 -13.58
N GLN A 122 -9.91 -0.71 -12.99
CA GLN A 122 -9.57 -2.04 -12.50
C GLN A 122 -10.29 -2.41 -11.20
N LEU A 123 -10.44 -1.47 -10.26
CA LEU A 123 -10.91 -1.74 -8.91
C LEU A 123 -12.44 -1.69 -8.77
N ILE A 124 -13.14 -0.89 -9.57
CA ILE A 124 -14.58 -0.63 -9.42
C ILE A 124 -15.43 -1.91 -9.52
N LYS A 125 -15.02 -2.88 -10.34
CA LYS A 125 -15.77 -4.15 -10.54
C LYS A 125 -15.92 -4.96 -9.25
N LYS A 126 -14.91 -4.92 -8.37
CA LYS A 126 -14.91 -5.62 -7.08
C LYS A 126 -15.26 -4.71 -5.91
N ASN A 127 -15.24 -3.39 -6.12
CA ASN A 127 -15.37 -2.38 -5.08
C ASN A 127 -16.33 -1.27 -5.54
N ALA A 128 -17.63 -1.61 -5.65
CA ALA A 128 -18.66 -0.70 -6.16
C ALA A 128 -18.76 0.63 -5.38
N PHE A 129 -18.37 0.63 -4.10
CA PHE A 129 -18.30 1.81 -3.24
C PHE A 129 -17.28 2.86 -3.70
N LEU A 130 -16.38 2.54 -4.64
CA LEU A 130 -15.49 3.52 -5.26
C LEU A 130 -16.21 4.44 -6.27
N LYS A 131 -17.47 4.18 -6.61
CA LYS A 131 -18.22 5.02 -7.54
C LYS A 131 -18.30 6.46 -7.00
N GLY A 132 -17.84 7.42 -7.81
CA GLY A 132 -17.77 8.84 -7.42
C GLY A 132 -16.56 9.21 -6.54
N GLN A 133 -15.67 8.27 -6.23
CA GLN A 133 -14.50 8.48 -5.37
C GLN A 133 -13.19 8.65 -6.17
N THR A 134 -13.27 9.07 -7.44
CA THR A 134 -12.08 9.22 -8.30
C THR A 134 -11.13 10.31 -7.82
N GLU A 135 -11.65 11.36 -7.17
CA GLU A 135 -10.82 12.41 -6.57
C GLU A 135 -10.01 11.86 -5.39
N MET A 136 -10.65 11.11 -4.49
CA MET A 136 -9.97 10.47 -3.37
C MET A 136 -8.91 9.45 -3.83
N LEU A 137 -9.19 8.71 -4.91
CA LEU A 137 -8.19 7.84 -5.53
C LEU A 137 -6.99 8.64 -6.06
N PHE A 138 -7.23 9.76 -6.73
CA PHE A 138 -6.15 10.64 -7.20
C PHE A 138 -5.31 11.20 -6.04
N LEU A 139 -5.97 11.72 -4.99
CA LEU A 139 -5.28 12.24 -3.80
C LEU A 139 -4.46 11.15 -3.11
N PHE A 140 -5.03 9.96 -2.90
CA PHE A 140 -4.33 8.82 -2.33
C PHE A 140 -3.09 8.43 -3.14
N ILE A 141 -3.21 8.34 -4.47
CA ILE A 141 -2.09 7.93 -5.34
C ILE A 141 -0.96 8.96 -5.28
N LYS A 142 -1.30 10.25 -5.32
CA LYS A 142 -0.33 11.34 -5.24
C LYS A 142 0.36 11.39 -3.88
N ASP A 143 -0.38 11.21 -2.80
CA ASP A 143 0.17 11.22 -1.45
C ASP A 143 1.03 9.98 -1.18
N PHE A 144 0.59 8.81 -1.66
CA PHE A 144 1.41 7.59 -1.64
C PHE A 144 2.74 7.76 -2.39
N HIS A 145 2.71 8.37 -3.59
CA HIS A 145 3.94 8.68 -4.34
C HIS A 145 4.88 9.57 -3.54
N ARG A 146 4.35 10.62 -2.90
CA ARG A 146 5.12 11.53 -2.04
C ARG A 146 5.75 10.79 -0.86
N ILE A 147 4.96 10.06 -0.09
CA ILE A 147 5.41 9.34 1.11
C ILE A 147 6.52 8.35 0.77
N GLU A 148 6.32 7.52 -0.25
CA GLU A 148 7.33 6.54 -0.67
C GLU A 148 8.58 7.23 -1.22
N SER A 149 8.44 8.34 -1.95
CA SER A 149 9.57 9.13 -2.43
C SER A 149 10.36 9.79 -1.28
N GLU A 150 9.70 10.22 -0.21
CA GLU A 150 10.34 10.85 0.95
C GLU A 150 11.08 9.86 1.85
N LYS A 151 10.60 8.61 1.95
CA LYS A 151 11.29 7.55 2.74
C LYS A 151 12.75 7.40 2.35
N GLU A 152 13.03 7.42 1.05
CA GLU A 152 14.36 7.22 0.47
C GLU A 152 15.25 8.48 0.57
N ILE A 153 14.70 9.65 0.89
CA ILE A 153 15.50 10.86 1.17
C ILE A 153 16.12 10.80 2.57
N ASN A 154 15.44 10.13 3.49
CA ASN A 154 15.84 10.04 4.90
C ASN A 154 16.88 8.94 5.17
N THR A 155 17.19 8.11 4.17
CA THR A 155 18.33 7.20 4.19
C THR A 155 19.63 7.97 3.97
N PRO A 156 20.74 7.66 4.69
CA PRO A 156 22.00 8.39 4.53
C PRO A 156 22.43 8.46 3.07
N SER A 157 22.49 9.68 2.53
CA SER A 157 22.88 9.91 1.14
C SER A 157 24.31 9.43 0.91
N VAL A 158 24.46 8.46 0.01
CA VAL A 158 25.77 8.06 -0.48
C VAL A 158 26.25 9.12 -1.45
N PHE A 159 27.35 9.78 -1.11
CA PHE A 159 27.97 10.74 -2.00
C PHE A 159 28.65 9.99 -3.17
N LEU A 160 28.06 10.09 -4.37
CA LEU A 160 28.65 9.51 -5.59
C LEU A 160 29.65 10.48 -6.25
N THR A 161 29.16 11.63 -6.72
CA THR A 161 29.91 12.76 -7.30
C THR A 161 29.13 14.05 -7.10
N GLU A 162 29.79 15.20 -7.19
CA GLU A 162 29.10 16.50 -7.05
C GLU A 162 27.97 16.64 -8.07
N GLU A 163 28.24 16.30 -9.34
CA GLU A 163 27.28 16.45 -10.43
C GLU A 163 26.05 15.54 -10.29
N ILE A 164 26.23 14.32 -9.79
CA ILE A 164 25.11 13.40 -9.54
C ILE A 164 24.30 13.87 -8.35
N ASN A 165 24.96 14.22 -7.24
CA ASN A 165 24.26 14.66 -6.03
C ASN A 165 23.48 15.96 -6.26
N GLU A 166 24.09 16.96 -6.90
CA GLU A 166 23.38 18.18 -7.31
C GLU A 166 22.19 17.88 -8.22
N TRP A 167 22.34 16.92 -9.15
CA TRP A 167 21.26 16.52 -10.04
C TRP A 167 20.10 15.88 -9.28
N LEU A 168 20.38 14.99 -8.33
CA LEU A 168 19.38 14.38 -7.45
C LEU A 168 18.64 15.44 -6.65
N GLU A 169 19.37 16.35 -6.01
CA GLU A 169 18.81 17.43 -5.19
C GLU A 169 17.95 18.39 -6.04
N LYS A 170 18.45 18.86 -7.17
CA LYS A 170 17.71 19.73 -8.10
C LYS A 170 16.46 19.04 -8.63
N THR A 171 16.52 17.73 -8.88
CA THR A 171 15.39 16.95 -9.37
C THR A 171 14.30 16.84 -8.30
N TRP A 172 14.67 16.53 -7.07
CA TRP A 172 13.75 16.52 -5.94
C TRP A 172 13.13 17.89 -5.70
N ASN A 173 13.95 18.94 -5.58
CA ASN A 173 13.48 20.27 -5.24
C ASN A 173 12.51 20.84 -6.29
N LYS A 174 12.77 20.60 -7.58
CA LYS A 174 11.97 21.14 -8.68
C LYS A 174 10.79 20.28 -9.07
N TYR A 175 10.96 18.96 -9.12
CA TYR A 175 9.96 18.05 -9.68
C TYR A 175 9.30 17.14 -8.65
N LYS A 176 9.79 17.14 -7.40
CA LYS A 176 9.36 16.22 -6.34
C LYS A 176 9.45 14.75 -6.75
N VAL A 177 10.47 14.44 -7.55
CA VAL A 177 10.80 13.09 -8.01
C VAL A 177 12.05 12.63 -7.29
N ASN A 178 11.96 11.50 -6.60
CA ASN A 178 13.13 10.84 -6.03
C ASN A 178 13.65 9.78 -7.02
N ILE A 179 14.78 10.08 -7.67
CA ILE A 179 15.42 9.17 -8.62
C ILE A 179 15.97 7.92 -7.93
N TRP A 180 16.39 8.03 -6.67
CA TRP A 180 16.87 6.89 -5.89
C TRP A 180 15.73 5.90 -5.62
N ALA A 181 14.56 6.40 -5.19
CA ALA A 181 13.37 5.57 -5.00
C ALA A 181 12.98 4.82 -6.29
N PHE A 182 12.99 5.53 -7.42
CA PHE A 182 12.78 4.91 -8.72
C PHE A 182 13.83 3.83 -9.05
N ALA A 183 15.11 4.12 -8.83
CA ALA A 183 16.20 3.20 -9.12
C ALA A 183 16.10 1.92 -8.27
N THR A 184 15.82 2.06 -6.98
CA THR A 184 15.61 0.95 -6.05
C THR A 184 14.43 0.07 -6.47
N ASP A 185 13.28 0.68 -6.80
CA ASP A 185 12.09 -0.07 -7.25
C ASP A 185 12.35 -0.79 -8.57
N TYR A 186 12.96 -0.10 -9.56
CA TYR A 186 13.31 -0.69 -10.84
C TYR A 186 14.25 -1.88 -10.68
N LEU A 187 15.34 -1.73 -9.92
CA LEU A 187 16.32 -2.80 -9.74
C LEU A 187 15.78 -3.97 -8.91
N SER A 188 14.91 -3.71 -7.94
CA SER A 188 14.23 -4.78 -7.20
C SER A 188 13.39 -5.64 -8.15
N ARG A 189 12.67 -5.03 -9.09
CA ARG A 189 11.93 -5.76 -10.14
C ARG A 189 12.88 -6.50 -11.07
N PHE A 190 13.93 -5.82 -11.51
CA PHE A 190 14.94 -6.37 -12.40
C PHE A 190 15.60 -7.61 -11.78
N PHE A 191 15.94 -7.59 -10.49
CA PHE A 191 16.52 -8.72 -9.78
C PHE A 191 15.54 -9.90 -9.65
N ASN A 192 14.28 -9.62 -9.34
CA ASN A 192 13.25 -10.65 -9.10
C ASN A 192 12.71 -11.32 -10.38
N ASP A 193 12.98 -10.76 -11.55
CA ASP A 193 12.51 -11.27 -12.85
C ASP A 193 13.67 -11.42 -13.84
N ASP A 194 14.25 -12.61 -13.88
CA ASP A 194 15.37 -12.93 -14.77
C ASP A 194 14.98 -12.86 -16.26
N SER A 195 13.69 -12.85 -16.61
CA SER A 195 13.23 -12.66 -17.99
C SER A 195 13.58 -11.28 -18.54
N LEU A 196 13.81 -10.30 -17.65
CA LEU A 196 14.24 -8.94 -18.00
C LEU A 196 15.73 -8.87 -18.36
N TRP A 197 16.52 -9.89 -18.01
CA TRP A 197 17.96 -9.87 -18.22
C TRP A 197 18.30 -10.19 -19.68
N PRO A 198 19.10 -9.34 -20.36
CA PRO A 198 19.55 -9.65 -21.69
C PRO A 198 20.34 -10.97 -21.71
N LEU A 199 20.18 -11.79 -22.75
CA LEU A 199 20.83 -13.11 -22.86
C LEU A 199 22.36 -13.04 -22.64
N LYS A 200 23.00 -11.96 -23.11
CA LYS A 200 24.45 -11.74 -22.96
C LYS A 200 24.89 -11.45 -21.52
N HIS A 201 23.94 -11.15 -20.64
CA HIS A 201 24.18 -10.89 -19.22
C HIS A 201 23.69 -12.04 -18.34
N LYS A 202 23.25 -13.17 -18.90
CA LYS A 202 22.87 -14.34 -18.11
C LYS A 202 24.07 -15.26 -17.95
N ILE A 203 24.58 -15.39 -16.72
CA ILE A 203 25.56 -16.40 -16.36
C ILE A 203 24.80 -17.60 -15.83
N LYS A 204 24.98 -18.78 -16.43
CA LYS A 204 24.35 -20.01 -15.93
C LYS A 204 24.90 -20.34 -14.55
N SER A 205 24.01 -20.53 -13.60
CA SER A 205 24.34 -20.97 -12.26
C SER A 205 24.26 -22.49 -12.15
N ASN A 206 25.00 -23.05 -11.20
CA ASN A 206 24.87 -24.46 -10.79
C ASN A 206 23.88 -24.63 -9.63
N GLU A 207 23.30 -23.55 -9.13
CA GLU A 207 22.33 -23.54 -8.04
C GLU A 207 20.94 -23.98 -8.52
N GLU A 208 20.27 -24.84 -7.75
CA GLU A 208 18.91 -25.31 -8.07
C GLU A 208 17.85 -24.21 -7.91
N TRP A 209 18.08 -23.26 -6.99
CA TRP A 209 17.12 -22.21 -6.64
C TRP A 209 17.21 -20.96 -7.54
N GLN A 210 18.31 -20.79 -8.28
CA GLN A 210 18.50 -19.68 -9.19
C GLN A 210 19.28 -20.13 -10.43
N PRO A 211 18.63 -20.33 -11.58
CA PRO A 211 19.27 -20.92 -12.76
C PRO A 211 20.27 -19.98 -13.45
N TYR A 212 20.13 -18.67 -13.22
CA TYR A 212 20.99 -17.65 -13.81
C TYR A 212 21.36 -16.57 -12.79
N PHE A 213 22.58 -16.05 -12.91
CA PHE A 213 23.02 -14.82 -12.28
C PHE A 213 23.20 -13.71 -13.33
N TYR A 214 23.02 -12.46 -12.90
CA TYR A 214 23.15 -11.31 -13.77
C TYR A 214 24.61 -10.85 -13.84
N ASP A 215 25.17 -10.82 -15.04
CA ASP A 215 26.51 -10.31 -15.33
C ASP A 215 26.48 -8.77 -15.39
N TYR A 216 26.69 -8.16 -14.23
CA TYR A 216 26.83 -6.72 -14.09
C TYR A 216 28.22 -6.20 -14.48
N LYS A 217 29.18 -7.07 -14.86
CA LYS A 217 30.53 -6.67 -15.28
C LYS A 217 30.66 -6.45 -16.79
N GLN A 218 29.59 -6.73 -17.55
CA GLN A 218 29.52 -6.43 -18.98
C GLN A 218 29.58 -4.93 -19.28
N LYS A 219 30.14 -4.56 -20.44
CA LYS A 219 30.40 -3.15 -20.77
C LYS A 219 29.21 -2.37 -21.33
N THR A 220 28.15 -3.04 -21.78
CA THR A 220 27.08 -2.40 -22.56
C THR A 220 25.71 -2.80 -22.07
N ASN A 221 24.78 -1.85 -22.04
CA ASN A 221 23.37 -2.09 -21.73
C ASN A 221 23.14 -2.75 -20.34
N LEU A 222 23.91 -2.31 -19.35
CA LEU A 222 23.69 -2.68 -17.97
C LEU A 222 22.25 -2.37 -17.56
N PHE A 223 21.63 -3.29 -16.83
CA PHE A 223 20.25 -3.20 -16.32
C PHE A 223 19.18 -2.94 -17.38
N ASN A 224 19.46 -3.33 -18.64
CA ASN A 224 18.62 -3.02 -19.81
C ASN A 224 18.34 -1.50 -19.98
N LEU A 225 19.30 -0.67 -19.57
CA LEU A 225 19.15 0.78 -19.50
C LEU A 225 18.90 1.42 -20.87
N ASN A 226 19.34 0.82 -21.99
CA ASN A 226 19.01 1.34 -23.32
C ASN A 226 17.49 1.41 -23.53
N SER A 227 16.81 0.29 -23.26
CA SER A 227 15.37 0.16 -23.46
C SER A 227 14.61 1.04 -22.47
N LEU A 228 15.03 1.04 -21.21
CA LEU A 228 14.44 1.90 -20.18
C LEU A 228 14.59 3.38 -20.55
N TYR A 229 15.80 3.82 -20.87
CA TYR A 229 16.10 5.22 -21.13
C TYR A 229 15.30 5.78 -22.31
N THR A 230 15.01 4.98 -23.35
CA THR A 230 14.12 5.41 -24.44
C THR A 230 12.73 5.81 -23.94
N LYS A 231 12.18 5.12 -22.94
CA LYS A 231 10.87 5.43 -22.33
C LYS A 231 10.91 6.72 -21.51
N ILE A 232 11.98 6.95 -20.76
CA ILE A 232 12.06 8.01 -19.75
C ILE A 232 12.83 9.27 -20.20
N SER A 233 13.56 9.20 -21.32
CA SER A 233 14.43 10.29 -21.83
C SER A 233 13.72 11.60 -22.14
N LYS A 234 12.39 11.58 -22.32
CA LYS A 234 11.58 12.79 -22.54
C LYS A 234 11.38 13.60 -21.26
N LYS A 235 11.59 13.01 -20.09
CA LYS A 235 11.48 13.71 -18.80
C LYS A 235 12.61 14.74 -18.71
N PRO A 236 12.31 16.01 -18.37
CA PRO A 236 13.29 17.10 -18.41
C PRO A 236 14.46 16.88 -17.44
N PHE A 237 14.24 16.15 -16.35
CA PHE A 237 15.27 15.79 -15.38
C PHE A 237 16.05 14.52 -15.73
N ILE A 238 15.60 13.69 -16.68
CA ILE A 238 16.35 12.51 -17.14
C ILE A 238 17.16 12.80 -18.41
N LYS A 239 16.71 13.75 -19.22
CA LYS A 239 17.31 14.05 -20.53
C LYS A 239 18.81 14.34 -20.40
N GLY A 240 19.62 13.54 -21.08
CA GLY A 240 21.08 13.62 -21.10
C GLY A 240 21.76 12.97 -19.88
N LYS A 241 21.02 12.36 -18.95
CA LYS A 241 21.53 11.83 -17.67
C LYS A 241 21.58 10.30 -17.62
N LYS A 242 21.69 9.65 -18.79
CA LYS A 242 21.75 8.19 -18.89
C LYS A 242 22.90 7.59 -18.06
N GLN A 243 24.11 8.16 -18.17
CA GLN A 243 25.27 7.65 -17.43
C GLN A 243 25.08 7.78 -15.91
N TYR A 244 24.41 8.84 -15.46
CA TYR A 244 24.16 9.05 -14.03
C TYR A 244 23.22 7.97 -13.49
N LEU A 245 22.18 7.62 -14.26
CA LEU A 245 21.31 6.48 -13.92
C LEU A 245 22.09 5.16 -13.86
N GLU A 246 22.98 4.90 -14.82
CA GLU A 246 23.80 3.67 -14.81
C GLU A 246 24.67 3.57 -13.56
N ILE A 247 25.28 4.69 -13.13
CA ILE A 247 26.12 4.74 -11.93
C ILE A 247 25.28 4.50 -10.66
N ILE A 248 24.13 5.14 -10.54
CA ILE A 248 23.20 4.92 -9.42
C ILE A 248 22.75 3.45 -9.40
N PHE A 249 22.42 2.89 -10.57
CA PHE A 249 21.94 1.51 -10.65
C PHE A 249 23.03 0.53 -10.25
N MET A 250 24.26 0.74 -10.73
CA MET A 250 25.41 -0.08 -10.34
C MET A 250 25.64 -0.01 -8.82
N TYR A 251 25.59 1.19 -8.25
CA TYR A 251 25.76 1.37 -6.81
C TYR A 251 24.71 0.60 -6.01
N ILE A 252 23.43 0.79 -6.30
CA ILE A 252 22.33 0.11 -5.60
C ILE A 252 22.43 -1.41 -5.79
N TRP A 253 22.77 -1.86 -7.00
CA TRP A 253 22.94 -3.28 -7.29
C TRP A 253 23.99 -3.92 -6.39
N LEU A 254 25.18 -3.31 -6.28
CA LEU A 254 26.27 -3.86 -5.49
C LEU A 254 26.06 -3.72 -3.99
N HIS A 255 25.51 -2.60 -3.52
CA HIS A 255 25.44 -2.32 -2.08
C HIS A 255 24.11 -2.67 -1.41
N SER A 256 23.06 -2.94 -2.18
CA SER A 256 21.71 -3.20 -1.63
C SER A 256 21.06 -4.50 -2.12
N ILE A 257 21.50 -5.06 -3.26
CA ILE A 257 20.83 -6.22 -3.86
C ILE A 257 21.75 -7.45 -3.90
N TRP A 258 22.90 -7.32 -4.56
CA TRP A 258 23.78 -8.45 -4.86
C TRP A 258 24.92 -8.62 -3.84
N GLY A 259 25.55 -7.52 -3.45
CA GLY A 259 26.78 -7.52 -2.66
C GLY A 259 28.01 -7.16 -3.49
N ASP A 260 28.96 -6.45 -2.87
CA ASP A 260 30.24 -6.05 -3.51
C ASP A 260 31.40 -6.95 -3.07
N GLU A 261 31.25 -8.27 -3.27
CA GLU A 261 32.18 -9.26 -2.71
C GLU A 261 33.64 -9.13 -3.23
N GLU A 262 33.84 -8.53 -4.40
CA GLU A 262 35.15 -8.36 -5.03
C GLU A 262 35.65 -6.90 -5.03
N ASN A 263 35.01 -5.98 -4.30
CA ASN A 263 35.26 -4.54 -4.41
C ASN A 263 35.17 -4.02 -5.86
N TYR A 264 34.25 -4.58 -6.64
CA TYR A 264 34.05 -4.22 -8.04
C TYR A 264 33.62 -2.76 -8.19
N TRP A 265 32.98 -2.17 -7.18
CA TRP A 265 32.62 -0.76 -7.17
C TRP A 265 33.81 0.16 -7.47
N GLU A 266 34.98 -0.07 -6.88
CA GLU A 266 36.16 0.79 -7.09
C GLU A 266 36.72 0.67 -8.52
N GLU A 267 36.67 -0.53 -9.10
CA GLU A 267 37.03 -0.76 -10.51
C GLU A 267 36.07 0.01 -11.44
N TYR A 268 34.77 -0.14 -11.20
CA TYR A 268 33.73 0.53 -11.97
C TYR A 268 33.85 2.06 -11.85
N ARG A 269 34.03 2.57 -10.63
CA ARG A 269 34.21 3.99 -10.33
C ARG A 269 35.40 4.57 -11.08
N THR A 270 36.54 3.87 -11.09
CA THR A 270 37.74 4.33 -11.79
C THR A 270 37.52 4.42 -13.31
N LYS A 271 36.78 3.47 -13.90
CA LYS A 271 36.57 3.40 -15.35
C LYS A 271 35.49 4.36 -15.86
N VAL A 272 34.44 4.55 -15.07
CA VAL A 272 33.21 5.20 -15.52
C VAL A 272 32.99 6.52 -14.80
N VAL A 273 33.08 6.53 -13.47
CA VAL A 273 32.80 7.73 -12.65
C VAL A 273 33.91 8.77 -12.82
N ASN A 274 35.18 8.36 -12.82
CA ASN A 274 36.31 9.29 -13.01
C ASN A 274 36.48 9.78 -14.47
N SER A 275 35.68 9.24 -15.40
CA SER A 275 35.68 9.63 -16.81
C SER A 275 34.58 10.65 -17.17
N LEU A 276 33.71 10.97 -16.20
CA LEU A 276 32.71 12.03 -16.27
C LEU A 276 33.33 13.41 -16.06
#